data_AF-A0A4Q3EW74-F1
#
_entry.id   AF-A0A4Q3EW74-F1
#
_cell.length_a   1.000
_cell.length_b   1.000
_cell.length_c   1.000
_cell.angle_alpha   90.00
_cell.angle_beta   90.00
_cell.angle_gamma   90.00
#
_symmetry.space_group_name_H-M   'P 1'
#
loop_
_entity.id
_entity.type
_entity.pdbx_description
1 polymer ?
#
loop_
_entity_poly.entity_id
_entity_poly.type
_entity_poly.pdbx_seq_one_letter_code
_entity_poly.pdbx_strand_id
1 'polypeptide(L)'
;MDIAIKHCIINIDALTRSVSGLMSSGGKLQQVQDVPEEIWGMINQMLNAKIGSLILEYKLLRTLAEGDTEVKSFIETLNPFWEEIDKYEPRVLAMKYFMSESHNRDSDFVFAPWWHEFKGKGSPLTAHDIQHLALISVLSNNILCSKYLAVIDEFTREQHEANTEFVLEMQQRSLEPSLPGELKAKRDAIFQEIQQQLP
;
A
#
# COMPACT_ATOMS: atom_id res chain seq x y z
N MET A 1 7.83 0.85 21.71
CA MET A 1 7.14 1.33 20.50
C MET A 1 5.62 1.21 20.58
N ASP A 2 4.91 2.34 20.43
CA ASP A 2 3.45 2.44 20.34
C ASP A 2 2.87 1.70 19.11
N ILE A 3 1.61 1.23 19.18
CA ILE A 3 0.98 0.47 18.08
C ILE A 3 0.82 1.32 16.81
N ALA A 4 0.48 2.61 16.92
CA ALA A 4 0.35 3.49 15.77
C ALA A 4 1.70 3.69 15.07
N ILE A 5 2.78 3.76 15.84
CA ILE A 5 4.15 3.83 15.31
C ILE A 5 4.50 2.54 14.55
N LYS A 6 4.19 1.37 15.12
CA LYS A 6 4.41 0.08 14.44
C LYS A 6 3.66 0.02 13.10
N HIS A 7 2.37 0.37 13.10
CA HIS A 7 1.57 0.41 11.86
C HIS A 7 2.16 1.35 10.81
N CYS A 8 2.61 2.53 11.22
CA CYS A 8 3.19 3.51 10.32
C CYS A 8 4.50 3.01 9.70
N ILE A 9 5.39 2.40 10.50
CA ILE A 9 6.64 1.76 10.02
C ILE A 9 6.34 0.68 8.97
N ILE A 10 5.32 -0.15 9.20
CA ILE A 10 4.94 -1.25 8.31
C ILE A 10 4.31 -0.73 7.03
N ASN A 11 3.45 0.28 7.12
CA ASN A 11 2.87 0.93 5.95
C ASN A 11 3.97 1.54 5.08
N ILE A 12 4.98 2.18 5.68
CA ILE A 12 6.14 2.71 4.96
C ILE A 12 6.88 1.59 4.22
N ASP A 13 7.17 0.45 4.86
CA ASP A 13 7.83 -0.68 4.20
C ASP A 13 7.00 -1.26 3.05
N ALA A 14 5.73 -1.56 3.31
CA ALA A 14 4.83 -2.14 2.30
C ALA A 14 4.64 -1.21 1.09
N LEU A 15 4.45 0.10 1.33
CA LEU A 15 4.33 1.10 0.28
C LEU A 15 5.64 1.24 -0.50
N THR A 16 6.80 1.24 0.17
CA THR A 16 8.10 1.34 -0.50
C THR A 16 8.37 0.13 -1.38
N ARG A 17 8.07 -1.09 -0.91
CA ARG A 17 8.18 -2.31 -1.73
C ARG A 17 7.26 -2.25 -2.94
N SER A 18 6.04 -1.75 -2.77
CA SER A 18 5.09 -1.56 -3.88
C SER A 18 5.59 -0.54 -4.91
N VAL A 19 6.09 0.62 -4.48
CA VAL A 19 6.72 1.62 -5.36
C VAL A 19 7.90 1.03 -6.10
N SER A 20 8.79 0.32 -5.40
CA SER A 20 9.97 -0.32 -6.00
C SER A 20 9.59 -1.36 -7.05
N GLY A 21 8.59 -2.19 -6.75
CA GLY A 21 8.03 -3.16 -7.69
C GLY A 21 7.49 -2.48 -8.95
N LEU A 22 6.66 -1.44 -8.80
CA LEU A 22 6.10 -0.67 -9.91
C LEU A 22 7.18 0.02 -10.75
N MET A 23 8.19 0.60 -10.11
CA MET A 23 9.34 1.22 -10.80
C MET A 23 10.15 0.19 -11.58
N SER A 24 10.38 -1.00 -11.01
CA SER A 24 11.11 -2.08 -11.70
C SER A 24 10.32 -2.65 -12.88
N SER A 25 9.01 -2.81 -12.72
CA SER A 25 8.10 -3.23 -13.79
C SER A 25 8.02 -2.17 -14.88
N GLY A 26 7.97 -0.89 -14.51
CA GLY A 26 8.09 0.23 -15.45
C GLY A 26 9.41 0.20 -16.22
N GLY A 27 10.56 0.05 -15.55
CA GLY A 27 11.85 -0.07 -16.24
C GLY A 27 11.92 -1.24 -17.23
N LYS A 28 11.33 -2.39 -16.87
CA LYS A 28 11.23 -3.56 -17.76
C LYS A 28 10.29 -3.33 -18.94
N LEU A 29 9.16 -2.67 -18.70
CA LEU A 29 8.18 -2.33 -19.75
C LEU A 29 8.74 -1.31 -20.75
N GLN A 30 9.66 -0.42 -20.36
CA GLN A 30 10.35 0.48 -21.29
C GLN A 30 11.22 -0.28 -22.33
N GLN A 31 11.61 -1.52 -22.02
CA GLN A 31 12.40 -2.38 -22.91
C GLN A 31 11.52 -3.20 -23.87
N VAL A 32 10.20 -3.23 -23.64
CA VAL A 32 9.24 -3.92 -24.50
C VAL A 32 8.78 -2.92 -25.56
N GLN A 33 9.01 -3.23 -26.84
CA GLN A 33 8.39 -2.48 -27.92
C GLN A 33 6.86 -2.66 -27.86
N ASP A 34 6.12 -1.57 -28.02
CA ASP A 34 4.65 -1.55 -28.12
C ASP A 34 3.86 -1.76 -26.82
N VAL A 35 4.33 -1.25 -25.68
CA VAL A 35 3.46 -1.13 -24.49
C VAL A 35 2.40 -0.04 -24.74
N PRO A 36 1.10 -0.36 -24.64
CA PRO A 36 0.03 0.62 -24.80
C PRO A 36 0.17 1.81 -23.85
N GLU A 37 -0.08 3.02 -24.36
CA GLU A 37 -0.02 4.27 -23.59
C GLU A 37 -0.91 4.24 -22.33
N GLU A 38 -2.05 3.53 -22.40
CA GLU A 38 -2.96 3.31 -21.28
C GLU A 38 -2.30 2.58 -20.10
N ILE A 39 -1.43 1.60 -20.37
CA ILE A 39 -0.70 0.86 -19.33
C ILE A 39 0.29 1.78 -18.62
N TRP A 40 0.98 2.66 -19.37
CA TRP A 40 1.85 3.67 -18.80
C TRP A 40 1.10 4.68 -17.93
N GLY A 41 -0.07 5.12 -18.40
CA GLY A 41 -0.96 5.98 -17.63
C GLY A 41 -1.36 5.35 -16.30
N MET A 42 -1.73 4.06 -16.31
CA MET A 42 -2.10 3.32 -15.10
C MET A 42 -0.93 3.16 -14.12
N ILE A 43 0.25 2.77 -14.61
CA ILE A 43 1.45 2.61 -13.75
C ILE A 43 1.80 3.94 -13.08
N ASN A 44 1.79 5.04 -13.84
CA ASN A 44 2.08 6.37 -13.30
C ASN A 44 1.03 6.81 -12.29
N GLN A 45 -0.26 6.53 -12.51
CA GLN A 45 -1.32 6.82 -11.53
C GLN A 45 -1.12 6.03 -10.23
N MET A 46 -0.79 4.74 -10.33
CA MET A 46 -0.50 3.91 -9.17
C MET A 46 0.73 4.40 -8.40
N LEU A 47 1.81 4.76 -9.10
CA LEU A 47 3.01 5.33 -8.49
C LEU A 47 2.69 6.64 -7.74
N ASN A 48 1.93 7.54 -8.35
CA ASN A 48 1.50 8.78 -7.70
C ASN A 48 0.70 8.52 -6.42
N ALA A 49 -0.25 7.59 -6.47
CA ALA A 49 -1.05 7.23 -5.31
C ALA A 49 -0.19 6.65 -4.17
N LYS A 50 0.73 5.74 -4.50
CA LYS A 50 1.60 5.11 -3.50
C LYS A 50 2.61 6.09 -2.90
N ILE A 51 3.23 6.95 -3.72
CA ILE A 51 4.15 7.99 -3.25
C ILE A 51 3.41 9.03 -2.38
N GLY A 52 2.22 9.46 -2.79
CA GLY A 52 1.41 10.36 -1.98
C GLY A 52 1.07 9.76 -0.62
N SER A 53 0.67 8.49 -0.59
CA SER A 53 0.40 7.78 0.68
C SER A 53 1.65 7.70 1.56
N LEU A 54 2.81 7.44 0.95
CA LEU A 54 4.08 7.31 1.65
C LEU A 54 4.58 8.62 2.26
N ILE A 55 4.34 9.76 1.59
CA ILE A 55 4.59 11.09 2.17
C ILE A 55 3.75 11.30 3.44
N LEU A 56 2.45 10.96 3.39
CA LEU A 56 1.57 11.10 4.55
C LEU A 56 1.99 10.21 5.72
N GLU A 57 2.41 8.97 5.44
CA GLU A 57 2.93 8.07 6.47
C GLU A 57 4.24 8.62 7.09
N TYR A 58 5.17 9.15 6.32
CA TYR A 58 6.37 9.77 6.89
C TYR A 58 6.06 10.96 7.81
N LYS A 59 5.09 11.81 7.43
CA LYS A 59 4.63 12.93 8.26
C LYS A 59 3.98 12.44 9.54
N LEU A 60 3.12 11.42 9.44
CA LEU A 60 2.49 10.80 10.60
C LEU A 60 3.55 10.20 11.55
N LEU A 61 4.51 9.44 11.03
CA LEU A 61 5.59 8.86 11.83
C LEU A 61 6.39 9.95 12.54
N ARG A 62 6.72 11.05 11.84
CA ARG A 62 7.44 12.19 12.42
C ARG A 62 6.68 12.79 13.61
N THR A 63 5.35 12.96 13.50
CA THR A 63 4.51 13.45 14.60
C THR A 63 4.44 12.45 15.75
N LEU A 64 4.23 11.17 15.47
CA LEU A 64 4.13 10.14 16.51
C LEU A 64 5.45 9.92 17.25
N ALA A 65 6.59 10.11 16.58
CA ALA A 65 7.92 9.93 17.14
C ALA A 65 8.36 11.02 18.13
N GLU A 66 7.64 12.15 18.25
CA GLU A 66 7.99 13.21 19.21
C GLU A 66 8.02 12.70 20.66
N GLY A 67 7.18 11.71 20.98
CA GLY A 67 7.12 11.06 22.28
C GLY A 67 7.89 9.74 22.39
N ASP A 68 8.50 9.24 21.31
CA ASP A 68 9.13 7.90 21.27
C ASP A 68 10.63 8.01 20.95
N THR A 69 11.47 7.80 21.97
CA THR A 69 12.93 7.86 21.85
C THR A 69 13.53 6.79 20.93
N GLU A 70 12.82 5.68 20.73
CA GLU A 70 13.27 4.55 19.90
C GLU A 70 13.21 4.94 18.42
N VAL A 71 12.15 5.62 18.00
CA VAL A 71 11.91 6.05 16.61
C VAL A 71 12.47 7.44 16.29
N LYS A 72 12.66 8.28 17.31
CA LYS A 72 13.26 9.61 17.15
C LYS A 72 14.61 9.57 16.42
N SER A 73 15.48 8.61 16.73
CA SER A 73 16.78 8.47 16.06
C SER A 73 16.66 8.19 14.55
N PHE A 74 15.63 7.46 14.14
CA PHE A 74 15.33 7.21 12.73
C PHE A 74 14.84 8.48 12.04
N ILE A 75 13.90 9.20 12.66
CA ILE A 75 13.37 10.46 12.14
C ILE A 75 14.48 11.52 11.99
N GLU A 76 15.41 11.59 12.95
CA GLU A 76 16.59 12.46 12.86
C GLU A 76 17.52 12.06 11.71
N THR A 77 17.64 10.76 11.43
CA THR A 77 18.44 10.27 10.27
C THR A 77 17.80 10.68 8.94
N LEU A 78 16.48 10.84 8.89
CA LEU A 78 15.75 11.32 7.71
C LEU A 78 15.81 12.84 7.52
N ASN A 79 16.46 13.61 8.42
CA ASN A 79 16.56 15.06 8.32
C ASN A 79 16.95 15.61 6.95
N PRO A 80 17.92 15.02 6.22
CA PRO A 80 18.27 15.48 4.87
C PRO A 80 17.14 15.38 3.84
N PHE A 81 16.12 14.55 4.10
CA PHE A 81 15.01 14.30 3.19
C PHE A 81 13.75 15.08 3.58
N TRP A 82 13.65 15.61 4.80
CA TRP A 82 12.43 16.29 5.26
C TRP A 82 12.08 17.52 4.44
N GLU A 83 13.07 18.28 3.97
CA GLU A 83 12.83 19.45 3.11
C GLU A 83 12.12 19.06 1.81
N GLU A 84 12.56 17.96 1.17
CA GLU A 84 11.90 17.46 -0.02
C GLU A 84 10.53 16.84 0.30
N ILE A 85 10.38 16.08 1.38
CA ILE A 85 9.08 15.50 1.77
C ILE A 85 8.04 16.62 2.05
N ASP A 86 8.44 17.64 2.82
CA ASP A 86 7.57 18.76 3.22
C ASP A 86 7.16 19.62 2.00
N LYS A 87 8.02 19.72 0.98
CA LYS A 87 7.73 20.44 -0.28
C LYS A 87 6.56 19.85 -1.07
N TYR A 88 6.37 18.53 -1.07
CA TYR A 88 5.28 17.88 -1.82
C TYR A 88 4.02 17.63 -1.00
N GLU A 89 4.08 17.67 0.33
CA GLU A 89 2.95 17.46 1.23
C GLU A 89 1.71 18.31 0.87
N PRO A 90 1.80 19.64 0.64
CA PRO A 90 0.63 20.44 0.29
C PRO A 90 -0.06 19.99 -1.00
N ARG A 91 0.70 19.50 -1.98
CA ARG A 91 0.17 19.01 -3.27
C ARG A 91 -0.53 17.67 -3.09
N VAL A 92 0.04 16.78 -2.28
CA VAL A 92 -0.56 15.47 -1.91
C VAL A 92 -1.84 15.67 -1.10
N LEU A 93 -1.85 16.60 -0.15
CA LEU A 93 -3.04 16.93 0.63
C LEU A 93 -4.14 17.54 -0.26
N ALA A 94 -3.80 18.47 -1.16
CA ALA A 94 -4.75 19.02 -2.11
C ALA A 94 -5.41 17.94 -2.98
N MET A 95 -4.64 16.93 -3.43
CA MET A 95 -5.19 15.76 -4.13
C MET A 95 -6.17 14.97 -3.24
N LYS A 96 -5.79 14.67 -1.99
CA LYS A 96 -6.63 13.93 -1.04
C LYS A 96 -7.95 14.66 -0.75
N TYR A 97 -7.88 15.97 -0.52
CA TYR A 97 -9.05 16.79 -0.21
C TYR A 97 -10.00 16.95 -1.39
N PHE A 98 -9.47 17.23 -2.58
CA PHE A 98 -10.25 17.30 -3.82
C PHE A 98 -11.07 16.02 -4.05
N MET A 99 -10.53 14.85 -3.72
CA MET A 99 -11.25 13.58 -3.84
C MET A 99 -12.30 13.37 -2.74
N SER A 100 -12.01 13.75 -1.49
CA SER A 100 -13.00 13.66 -0.40
C SER A 100 -14.20 14.58 -0.61
N GLU A 101 -14.00 15.74 -1.24
CA GLU A 101 -15.08 16.67 -1.59
C GLU A 101 -15.88 16.23 -2.82
N SER A 102 -15.24 15.49 -3.74
CA SER A 102 -15.90 14.89 -4.92
C SER A 102 -16.80 13.71 -4.54
N HIS A 103 -16.39 12.88 -3.56
CA HIS A 103 -17.17 11.75 -3.05
C HIS A 103 -18.28 12.14 -2.06
N ASN A 104 -18.20 13.32 -1.43
CA ASN A 104 -19.22 13.80 -0.49
C ASN A 104 -20.40 14.52 -1.16
N ARG A 105 -20.48 14.53 -2.50
CA ARG A 105 -21.60 15.17 -3.24
C ARG A 105 -22.64 14.21 -3.79
N ASP A 106 -22.35 12.92 -3.93
CA ASP A 106 -23.31 11.92 -4.39
C ASP A 106 -23.68 10.97 -3.24
N SER A 107 -24.95 11.01 -2.86
CA SER A 107 -25.56 10.37 -1.70
C SER A 107 -25.73 8.85 -1.79
N ASP A 108 -24.98 8.15 -2.65
CA ASP A 108 -25.02 6.69 -2.76
C ASP A 108 -23.63 6.11 -2.57
N PHE A 109 -23.43 5.48 -1.41
CA PHE A 109 -22.20 4.85 -0.93
C PHE A 109 -21.66 3.81 -1.93
N VAL A 110 -20.81 4.25 -2.85
CA VAL A 110 -19.82 3.38 -3.49
C VAL A 110 -18.46 3.86 -3.02
N PHE A 111 -17.87 3.13 -2.08
CA PHE A 111 -16.49 3.33 -1.64
C PHE A 111 -15.56 2.87 -2.77
N ALA A 112 -15.55 3.60 -3.88
CA ALA A 112 -14.55 3.40 -4.91
C ALA A 112 -13.20 3.76 -4.28
N PRO A 113 -12.17 2.91 -4.41
CA PRO A 113 -10.86 3.28 -3.91
C PRO A 113 -10.44 4.61 -4.54
N TRP A 114 -9.98 5.56 -3.73
CA TRP A 114 -9.71 6.94 -4.16
C TRP A 114 -8.78 7.04 -5.38
N TRP A 115 -7.96 6.02 -5.64
CA TRP A 115 -7.11 5.93 -6.83
C TRP A 115 -7.87 5.72 -8.15
N HIS A 116 -9.14 5.29 -8.14
CA HIS A 116 -9.96 5.17 -9.36
C HIS A 116 -10.37 6.54 -9.93
N GLU A 117 -10.49 7.58 -9.09
CA GLU A 117 -10.81 8.94 -9.53
C GLU A 117 -9.61 9.67 -10.18
N PHE A 118 -8.43 9.07 -10.13
CA PHE A 118 -7.25 9.55 -10.84
C PHE A 118 -7.27 9.24 -12.34
N LYS A 119 -8.21 8.41 -12.82
CA LYS A 119 -8.26 8.02 -14.22
C LYS A 119 -8.47 9.26 -15.12
N GLY A 120 -7.39 9.71 -15.75
CA GLY A 120 -7.40 10.85 -16.69
C GLY A 120 -7.17 12.24 -16.08
N LYS A 121 -6.99 12.38 -14.76
CA LYS A 121 -6.60 13.65 -14.14
C LYS A 121 -5.06 13.73 -14.04
N GLY A 122 -4.48 14.85 -14.51
CA GLY A 122 -3.04 15.06 -14.45
C GLY A 122 -2.52 15.04 -13.01
N SER A 123 -1.45 14.29 -12.75
CA SER A 123 -0.79 14.32 -11.45
C SER A 123 -0.15 15.70 -11.23
N PRO A 124 -0.24 16.28 -10.02
CA PRO A 124 0.54 17.47 -9.67
C PRO A 124 2.02 17.17 -9.43
N LEU A 125 2.41 15.89 -9.44
CA LEU A 125 3.79 15.43 -9.43
C LEU A 125 4.21 15.12 -10.86
N THR A 126 5.33 15.71 -11.28
CA THR A 126 5.97 15.37 -12.55
C THR A 126 6.61 13.98 -12.48
N ALA A 127 6.93 13.40 -13.63
CA ALA A 127 7.67 12.14 -13.68
C ALA A 127 9.02 12.23 -12.94
N HIS A 128 9.67 13.39 -12.98
CA HIS A 128 10.90 13.66 -12.23
C HIS A 128 10.66 13.64 -10.71
N ASP A 129 9.57 14.27 -10.24
CA ASP A 129 9.22 14.27 -8.81
C ASP A 129 8.96 12.85 -8.31
N ILE A 130 8.25 12.04 -9.09
CA ILE A 130 7.97 10.63 -8.80
C ILE A 130 9.28 9.83 -8.67
N GLN A 131 10.21 9.99 -9.60
CA GLN A 131 11.50 9.29 -9.55
C GLN A 131 12.34 9.71 -8.34
N HIS A 132 12.37 11.01 -8.05
CA HIS A 132 13.12 11.54 -6.92
C HIS A 132 12.55 11.05 -5.58
N LEU A 133 11.23 11.09 -5.41
CA LEU A 133 10.55 10.62 -4.21
C LEU A 133 10.62 9.10 -4.04
N ALA A 134 10.56 8.34 -5.13
CA ALA A 134 10.79 6.90 -5.09
C ALA A 134 12.20 6.57 -4.60
N LEU A 135 13.22 7.30 -5.04
CA LEU A 135 14.59 7.12 -4.56
C LEU A 135 14.71 7.42 -3.05
N ILE A 136 14.15 8.56 -2.60
CA ILE A 136 14.11 8.92 -1.18
C ILE A 136 13.42 7.82 -0.36
N SER A 137 12.28 7.29 -0.86
CA SER A 137 11.56 6.21 -0.16
C SER A 137 12.40 4.94 -0.01
N VAL A 138 13.12 4.53 -1.05
CA VAL A 138 13.94 3.31 -1.02
C VAL A 138 15.11 3.48 -0.03
N LEU A 139 15.78 4.63 -0.08
CA LEU A 139 16.89 4.92 0.84
C LEU A 139 16.40 4.96 2.30
N SER A 140 15.30 5.64 2.55
CA SER A 140 14.69 5.77 3.87
C SER A 140 14.19 4.42 4.39
N ASN A 141 13.61 3.58 3.52
CA ASN A 141 13.16 2.24 3.89
C ASN A 141 14.31 1.29 4.21
N ASN A 142 15.45 1.40 3.52
CA ASN A 142 16.63 0.61 3.86
C ASN A 142 17.11 0.93 5.29
N ILE A 143 17.08 2.21 5.68
CA ILE A 143 17.44 2.63 7.04
C ILE A 143 16.40 2.10 8.03
N LEU A 144 15.12 2.24 7.73
CA LEU A 144 14.01 1.75 8.55
C LEU A 144 14.10 0.24 8.78
N CYS A 145 14.20 -0.55 7.72
CA CYS A 145 14.33 -2.00 7.79
C CYS A 145 15.61 -2.41 8.52
N SER A 146 16.74 -1.72 8.34
CA SER A 146 17.96 -2.04 9.09
C SER A 146 17.80 -1.92 10.61
N LYS A 147 16.91 -1.01 11.08
CA LYS A 147 16.65 -0.75 12.49
C LYS A 147 15.48 -1.56 13.05
N TYR A 148 14.46 -1.83 12.24
CA TYR A 148 13.17 -2.36 12.70
C TYR A 148 12.75 -3.66 12.01
N LEU A 149 13.67 -4.39 11.36
CA LEU A 149 13.35 -5.64 10.66
C LEU A 149 12.56 -6.63 11.54
N ALA A 150 12.98 -6.82 12.79
CA ALA A 150 12.31 -7.74 13.70
C ALA A 150 10.85 -7.32 14.01
N VAL A 151 10.60 -6.02 14.15
CA VAL A 151 9.25 -5.48 14.38
C VAL A 151 8.37 -5.67 13.14
N ILE A 152 8.95 -5.45 11.97
CA ILE A 152 8.27 -5.63 10.67
C ILE A 152 7.92 -7.11 10.48
N ASP A 153 8.85 -8.02 10.72
CA ASP A 153 8.66 -9.47 10.56
C ASP A 153 7.63 -10.02 11.54
N GLU A 154 7.71 -9.63 12.82
CA GLU A 154 6.77 -10.04 13.86
C GLU A 154 5.33 -9.64 13.49
N PHE A 155 5.12 -8.37 13.16
CA PHE A 155 3.79 -7.87 12.86
C PHE A 155 3.26 -8.36 11.51
N THR A 156 4.13 -8.53 10.51
CA THR A 156 3.74 -9.13 9.21
C THR A 156 3.25 -10.56 9.42
N ARG A 157 3.91 -11.33 10.29
CA ARG A 157 3.46 -12.67 10.68
C ARG A 157 2.12 -12.62 11.42
N GLU A 158 1.97 -11.76 12.42
CA GLU A 158 0.71 -11.61 13.17
C GLU A 158 -0.47 -11.25 12.24
N GLN A 159 -0.25 -10.33 11.30
CA GLN A 159 -1.25 -9.97 10.27
C GLN A 159 -1.53 -11.12 9.31
N HIS A 160 -0.51 -11.90 8.94
CA HIS A 160 -0.71 -13.07 8.09
C HIS A 160 -1.53 -14.15 8.79
N GLU A 161 -1.26 -14.41 10.07
CA GLU A 161 -2.03 -15.33 10.92
C GLU A 161 -3.48 -14.84 11.05
N ALA A 162 -3.69 -13.57 11.43
CA ALA A 162 -5.02 -12.98 11.58
C ALA A 162 -5.83 -12.96 10.27
N ASN A 163 -5.20 -12.64 9.14
CA ASN A 163 -5.85 -12.70 7.83
C ASN A 163 -6.18 -14.12 7.42
N THR A 164 -5.32 -15.08 7.73
CA THR A 164 -5.58 -16.50 7.47
C THR A 164 -6.76 -16.99 8.29
N GLU A 165 -6.80 -16.65 9.59
CA GLU A 165 -7.93 -16.94 10.46
C GLU A 165 -9.22 -16.29 9.94
N PHE A 166 -9.19 -15.02 9.55
CA PHE A 166 -10.35 -14.33 8.97
C PHE A 166 -10.83 -14.97 7.67
N VAL A 167 -9.93 -15.35 6.76
CA VAL A 167 -10.29 -16.05 5.52
C VAL A 167 -10.90 -17.42 5.83
N LEU A 168 -10.34 -18.16 6.78
CA LEU A 168 -10.88 -19.45 7.23
C LEU A 168 -12.26 -19.28 7.88
N GLU A 169 -12.45 -18.27 8.73
CA GLU A 169 -13.76 -17.93 9.30
C GLU A 169 -14.77 -17.55 8.22
N MET A 170 -14.36 -16.73 7.24
CA MET A 170 -15.24 -16.32 6.15
C MET A 170 -15.60 -17.49 5.24
N GLN A 171 -14.65 -18.40 5.00
CA GLN A 171 -14.92 -19.65 4.29
C GLN A 171 -15.88 -20.53 5.11
N GLN A 172 -15.67 -20.71 6.42
CA GLN A 172 -16.58 -21.47 7.28
C GLN A 172 -17.99 -20.88 7.32
N ARG A 173 -18.13 -19.55 7.41
CA ARG A 173 -19.41 -18.84 7.33
C ARG A 173 -20.05 -18.93 5.94
N SER A 174 -19.24 -18.97 4.88
CA SER A 174 -19.72 -19.25 3.51
C SER A 174 -20.07 -20.73 3.28
N LEU A 175 -19.63 -21.61 4.17
CA LEU A 175 -19.93 -23.05 4.18
C LEU A 175 -21.17 -23.39 5.04
N GLU A 176 -21.73 -22.43 5.81
CA GLU A 176 -23.05 -22.53 6.45
C GLU A 176 -24.19 -22.31 5.43
N PRO A 177 -25.31 -23.05 5.52
CA PRO A 177 -25.93 -23.65 4.35
C PRO A 177 -26.95 -22.75 3.66
N SER A 178 -26.72 -22.45 2.38
CA SER A 178 -27.80 -22.20 1.41
C SER A 178 -27.67 -23.00 0.10
N LEU A 179 -26.64 -23.86 -0.04
CA LEU A 179 -26.45 -24.65 -1.27
C LEU A 179 -27.36 -25.90 -1.25
N PRO A 180 -28.25 -26.06 -2.23
CA PRO A 180 -29.03 -27.29 -2.43
C PRO A 180 -28.12 -28.53 -2.43
N GLY A 181 -28.63 -29.66 -1.92
CA GLY A 181 -27.84 -30.86 -1.61
C GLY A 181 -26.92 -31.35 -2.74
N GLU A 182 -27.30 -31.19 -4.01
CA GLU A 182 -26.46 -31.56 -5.16
C GLU A 182 -25.20 -30.68 -5.33
N LEU A 183 -25.30 -29.37 -5.04
CA LEU A 183 -24.16 -28.47 -5.11
C LEU A 183 -23.22 -28.65 -3.92
N LYS A 184 -23.75 -29.03 -2.75
CA LYS A 184 -22.95 -29.44 -1.60
C LYS A 184 -22.13 -30.70 -1.91
N ALA A 185 -22.74 -31.71 -2.53
CA ALA A 185 -22.04 -32.95 -2.90
C ALA A 185 -20.94 -32.71 -3.96
N LYS A 186 -21.21 -31.88 -4.99
CA LYS A 186 -20.21 -31.50 -5.99
C LYS A 186 -19.05 -30.71 -5.39
N ARG A 187 -19.36 -29.77 -4.48
CA ARG A 187 -18.36 -29.01 -3.73
C ARG A 187 -17.47 -29.97 -2.91
N ASP A 188 -18.07 -30.85 -2.12
CA ASP A 188 -17.33 -31.76 -1.24
C ASP A 188 -16.43 -32.74 -2.03
N ALA A 189 -16.85 -33.16 -3.23
CA ALA A 189 -16.04 -33.96 -4.14
C ALA A 189 -14.80 -33.19 -4.66
N ILE A 190 -14.96 -31.93 -5.06
CA ILE A 190 -13.84 -31.07 -5.50
C ILE A 190 -12.86 -30.82 -4.35
N PHE A 191 -13.35 -30.61 -3.13
CA PHE A 191 -12.48 -30.44 -1.95
C PHE A 191 -11.67 -31.70 -1.62
N GLN A 192 -12.25 -32.90 -1.77
CA GLN A 192 -11.51 -34.14 -1.62
C GLN A 192 -10.43 -34.31 -2.69
N GLU A 193 -10.70 -33.93 -3.95
CA GLU A 193 -9.69 -33.93 -5.02
C GLU A 193 -8.54 -32.96 -4.73
N ILE A 194 -8.82 -31.75 -4.25
CA ILE A 194 -7.79 -30.75 -3.92
C ILE A 194 -6.94 -31.24 -2.73
N GLN A 195 -7.54 -31.81 -1.69
CA GLN A 195 -6.81 -32.35 -0.55
C GLN A 195 -5.91 -33.54 -0.91
N GLN A 196 -6.26 -34.33 -1.93
CA GLN A 196 -5.43 -35.43 -2.41
C GLN A 196 -4.26 -34.97 -3.31
N GLN A 197 -4.27 -33.72 -3.78
CA GLN A 197 -3.25 -33.16 -4.67
C GLN A 197 -2.27 -32.23 -3.96
N LEU A 198 -2.51 -31.89 -2.68
CA LEU A 198 -1.58 -31.15 -1.84
C LEU A 198 -0.63 -32.14 -1.13
N PRO A 199 0.70 -31.90 -1.12
CA PRO A 199 1.70 -32.75 -0.48
C PRO A 199 1.62 -32.74 1.06
#